data_AF-A0A940PF01-F1
#
_entry.id   AF-A0A940PF01-F1
#
_cell.length_a   1.000
_cell.length_b   1.000
_cell.length_c   1.000
_cell.angle_alpha   90.00
_cell.angle_beta   90.00
_cell.angle_gamma   90.00
#
_symmetry.space_group_name_H-M   'P 1'
#
loop_
_entity.id
_entity.type
_entity.pdbx_description
1 polymer ?
#
loop_
_entity_poly.entity_id
_entity_poly.type
_entity_poly.pdbx_seq_one_letter_code
_entity_poly.pdbx_strand_id
1 'polypeptide(L)'
;MKMKTLSYEEFKHMKQAVMELSWVWRRYQQNEPDGWYEFKYQHVVRDFLKVDGEEKLLSQANHKRLTRRVKLPIGTYLTLKELADISLELQDVLEHPPYGSIMVEKDKKDFRSSGQVKK
;
A
#
# COMPACT_ATOMS: atom_id res chain seq x y z
N MET A 1 -19.77 11.40 22.28
CA MET A 1 -18.89 10.95 21.17
C MET A 1 -17.60 11.75 21.24
N LYS A 2 -16.43 11.11 21.45
CA LYS A 2 -15.13 11.81 21.51
C LYS A 2 -14.69 12.23 20.11
N MET A 3 -14.14 13.44 19.97
CA MET A 3 -13.68 14.00 18.69
C MET A 3 -12.16 14.21 18.73
N LYS A 4 -11.46 13.87 17.64
CA LYS A 4 -10.07 14.26 17.40
C LYS A 4 -10.06 15.49 16.48
N THR A 5 -9.22 16.46 16.80
CA THR A 5 -8.95 17.59 15.91
C THR A 5 -7.55 17.40 15.32
N LEU A 6 -7.44 17.56 14.01
CA LEU A 6 -6.22 17.44 13.22
C LEU A 6 -5.97 18.77 12.50
N SER A 7 -4.72 19.06 12.18
CA SER A 7 -4.41 20.06 11.16
C SER A 7 -4.89 19.59 9.78
N TYR A 8 -5.09 20.55 8.87
CA TYR A 8 -5.47 20.23 7.50
C TYR A 8 -4.39 19.40 6.76
N GLU A 9 -3.11 19.68 7.00
CA GLU A 9 -2.00 18.93 6.38
C GLU A 9 -1.95 17.47 6.85
N GLU A 10 -2.08 17.20 8.16
CA GLU A 10 -2.16 15.82 8.67
C GLU A 10 -3.32 15.06 8.06
N PHE A 11 -4.48 15.71 7.95
CA PHE A 11 -5.65 15.10 7.33
C PHE A 11 -5.42 14.80 5.84
N LYS A 12 -4.80 15.73 5.11
CA LYS A 12 -4.49 15.57 3.68
C LYS A 12 -3.50 14.41 3.45
N HIS A 13 -2.46 14.30 4.27
CA HIS A 13 -1.50 13.20 4.18
C HIS A 13 -2.16 11.84 4.46
N MET A 14 -2.94 11.72 5.55
CA MET A 14 -3.66 10.47 5.85
C MET A 14 -4.64 10.11 4.73
N LYS A 15 -5.37 11.10 4.20
CA LYS A 15 -6.28 10.89 3.08
C LYS A 15 -5.53 10.39 1.85
N GLN A 16 -4.41 11.00 1.49
CA GLN A 16 -3.61 10.60 0.33
C GLN A 16 -3.09 9.17 0.47
N ALA A 17 -2.51 8.83 1.63
CA ALA A 17 -2.00 7.48 1.90
C ALA A 17 -3.11 6.41 1.79
N VAL A 18 -4.31 6.70 2.30
CA VAL A 18 -5.47 5.80 2.18
C VAL A 18 -5.94 5.66 0.73
N MET A 19 -5.93 6.75 -0.05
CA MET A 19 -6.28 6.69 -1.48
C MET A 19 -5.27 5.88 -2.29
N GLU A 20 -3.99 5.92 -1.91
CA GLU A 20 -2.93 5.17 -2.57
C GLU A 20 -2.90 3.69 -2.17
N LEU A 21 -3.49 3.33 -1.02
CA LEU A 21 -3.49 1.95 -0.49
C LEU A 21 -4.00 0.93 -1.54
N SER A 22 -5.06 1.27 -2.28
CA SER A 22 -5.60 0.44 -3.36
C SER A 22 -4.59 0.15 -4.46
N TRP A 23 -3.79 1.15 -4.83
CA TRP A 23 -2.76 1.03 -5.87
C TRP A 23 -1.53 0.27 -5.37
N VAL A 24 -1.03 0.62 -4.17
CA VAL A 24 0.11 -0.05 -3.52
C VAL A 24 -0.23 -1.53 -3.30
N TRP A 25 -1.45 -1.85 -2.85
CA TRP A 25 -1.92 -3.23 -2.68
C TRP A 25 -1.90 -4.04 -3.97
N ARG A 26 -2.39 -3.49 -5.09
CA ARG A 26 -2.32 -4.20 -6.38
C ARG A 26 -0.88 -4.42 -6.82
N ARG A 27 0.00 -3.44 -6.62
CA ARG A 27 1.43 -3.57 -6.92
C ARG A 27 2.09 -4.65 -6.08
N TYR A 28 1.77 -4.73 -4.80
CA TYR A 28 2.19 -5.82 -3.92
C TYR A 28 1.75 -7.18 -4.46
N GLN A 29 0.46 -7.35 -4.78
CA GLN A 29 -0.07 -8.60 -5.32
C GLN A 29 0.54 -9.00 -6.68
N GLN A 30 0.93 -8.04 -7.52
CA GLN A 30 1.51 -8.30 -8.84
C GLN A 30 3.00 -8.65 -8.79
N ASN A 31 3.75 -7.99 -7.91
CA ASN A 31 5.19 -8.22 -7.81
C ASN A 31 5.53 -9.43 -6.92
N GLU A 32 4.65 -9.81 -5.98
CA GLU A 32 4.95 -10.82 -4.96
C GLU A 32 3.89 -11.94 -4.89
N PRO A 33 3.78 -12.82 -5.91
CA PRO A 33 2.89 -13.97 -5.87
C PRO A 33 3.38 -15.10 -4.93
N ASP A 34 4.67 -15.13 -4.58
CA ASP A 34 5.32 -16.26 -3.89
C ASP A 34 5.45 -16.08 -2.37
N GLY A 35 4.87 -15.01 -1.79
CA GLY A 35 4.70 -14.91 -0.33
C GLY A 35 5.96 -14.68 0.50
N TRP A 36 7.03 -14.15 -0.09
CA TRP A 36 8.26 -13.78 0.62
C TRP A 36 8.00 -12.82 1.80
N TYR A 37 6.95 -12.02 1.68
CA TYR A 37 6.43 -11.17 2.74
C TYR A 37 5.12 -11.74 3.26
N GLU A 38 5.10 -12.14 4.53
CA GLU A 38 3.84 -12.32 5.25
C GLU A 38 3.36 -10.94 5.70
N PHE A 39 2.62 -10.24 4.83
CA PHE A 39 2.06 -8.95 5.18
C PHE A 39 0.92 -9.14 6.19
N LYS A 40 1.25 -8.94 7.47
CA LYS A 40 0.36 -9.09 8.64
C LYS A 40 -1.03 -8.48 8.44
N TYR A 41 -1.13 -7.35 7.75
CA TYR A 41 -2.39 -6.60 7.57
C TYR A 41 -3.13 -6.93 6.27
N GLN A 42 -2.74 -7.97 5.54
CA GLN A 42 -3.39 -8.39 4.29
C GLN A 42 -4.90 -8.58 4.44
N HIS A 43 -5.37 -9.14 5.55
CA HIS A 43 -6.80 -9.30 5.81
C HIS A 43 -7.53 -7.96 5.95
N VAL A 44 -6.95 -7.00 6.68
CA VAL A 44 -7.51 -5.66 6.89
C VAL A 44 -7.63 -4.91 5.56
N VAL A 45 -6.58 -4.95 4.74
CA VAL A 45 -6.58 -4.31 3.41
C VAL A 45 -7.63 -4.94 2.49
N ARG A 46 -7.70 -6.28 2.44
CA ARG A 46 -8.69 -6.98 1.60
C ARG A 46 -10.13 -6.64 2.00
N ASP A 47 -10.41 -6.57 3.30
CA ASP A 47 -11.77 -6.27 3.77
C ASP A 47 -12.12 -4.79 3.58
N PHE A 48 -11.16 -3.88 3.72
CA PHE A 48 -11.33 -2.46 3.37
C PHE A 48 -11.69 -2.27 1.88
N LEU A 49 -10.94 -2.94 0.98
CA LEU A 49 -11.16 -2.84 -0.47
C LEU A 49 -12.48 -3.47 -0.92
N LYS A 50 -12.97 -4.52 -0.24
CA LYS A 50 -14.26 -5.16 -0.56
C LYS A 50 -15.46 -4.28 -0.24
N VAL A 51 -15.35 -3.42 0.78
CA VAL A 51 -16.49 -2.69 1.36
C VAL A 51 -16.65 -1.29 0.74
N ASP A 52 -15.86 -0.95 -0.28
CA ASP A 52 -15.77 0.42 -0.80
C ASP A 52 -15.50 1.43 0.34
N GLY A 53 -14.68 0.98 1.31
CA GLY A 53 -14.47 1.67 2.58
C GLY A 53 -13.85 3.05 2.39
N GLU A 54 -13.15 3.25 1.28
CA GLU A 54 -12.57 4.51 0.84
C GLU A 54 -13.64 5.59 0.64
N GLU A 55 -14.67 5.35 -0.17
CA GLU A 55 -15.70 6.35 -0.47
C GLU A 55 -16.54 6.70 0.78
N LYS A 56 -16.81 5.71 1.64
CA LYS A 56 -17.52 5.90 2.92
C LYS A 56 -16.70 6.70 3.95
N LEU A 57 -15.42 6.41 4.11
CA LEU A 57 -14.57 7.13 5.06
C LEU A 57 -14.25 8.55 4.58
N LEU A 58 -14.06 8.74 3.27
CA LEU A 58 -13.83 10.05 2.66
C LEU A 58 -15.08 10.94 2.68
N SER A 59 -16.26 10.37 2.44
CA SER A 59 -17.53 11.12 2.51
C SER A 59 -17.85 11.58 3.94
N GLN A 60 -17.52 10.78 4.96
CA GLN A 60 -17.67 11.17 6.37
C GLN A 60 -16.69 12.26 6.81
N ALA A 61 -15.52 12.33 6.18
CA ALA A 61 -14.52 13.35 6.47
C ALA A 61 -14.74 14.67 5.69
N ASN A 62 -15.57 14.64 4.64
CA ASN A 62 -15.86 15.82 3.80
C ASN A 62 -17.09 16.58 4.33
N HIS A 63 -16.89 17.35 5.41
CA HIS A 63 -17.86 18.38 5.80
C HIS A 63 -17.32 19.79 5.50
N LYS A 64 -17.94 20.38 4.46
CA LYS A 64 -17.88 21.76 3.97
C LYS A 64 -17.40 22.80 5.01
N ARG A 65 -16.14 23.21 4.88
CA ARG A 65 -15.56 24.56 5.04
C ARG A 65 -14.05 24.38 5.21
N LEU A 66 -13.25 25.06 4.38
CA LEU A 66 -11.79 25.19 4.56
C LEU A 66 -11.52 25.83 5.93
N THR A 67 -11.48 25.01 6.96
CA THR A 67 -11.03 25.37 8.29
C THR A 67 -9.65 24.77 8.42
N ARG A 68 -8.68 25.52 8.96
CA ARG A 68 -7.28 25.05 9.17
C ARG A 68 -7.19 23.77 10.04
N ARG A 69 -8.32 23.32 10.59
CA ARG A 69 -8.45 22.19 11.51
C ARG A 69 -9.63 21.33 11.11
N VAL A 70 -9.42 20.03 10.97
CA VAL A 70 -10.45 19.03 10.66
C VAL A 70 -10.85 18.33 11.95
N LYS A 71 -12.15 18.19 12.20
CA LYS A 71 -12.68 17.46 13.36
C LYS A 71 -13.27 16.13 12.89
N LEU A 72 -12.76 15.04 13.45
CA LEU A 72 -13.22 13.69 13.15
C LEU A 72 -13.73 13.01 14.43
N PRO A 73 -14.73 12.12 14.31
CA PRO A 73 -14.99 11.14 15.36
C PRO A 73 -13.72 10.36 15.70
N ILE A 74 -13.49 10.05 16.98
CA ILE A 74 -12.27 9.36 17.40
C ILE A 74 -12.11 7.99 16.71
N GLY A 75 -13.19 7.25 16.50
CA GLY A 75 -13.16 5.96 15.79
C GLY A 75 -12.71 6.13 14.34
N THR A 76 -13.34 7.06 13.61
CA THR A 76 -12.96 7.41 12.23
C THR A 76 -11.49 7.81 12.12
N TYR A 77 -10.99 8.61 13.08
CA TYR A 77 -9.58 8.99 13.10
C TYR A 77 -8.65 7.77 13.26
N LEU A 78 -8.94 6.89 14.22
CA LEU A 78 -8.10 5.72 14.47
C LEU A 78 -8.06 4.80 13.25
N THR A 79 -9.21 4.57 12.60
CA THR A 79 -9.28 3.78 11.36
C THR A 79 -8.51 4.43 10.22
N LEU A 80 -8.67 5.75 9.99
CA LEU A 80 -7.92 6.44 8.93
C LEU A 80 -6.42 6.40 9.17
N LYS A 81 -5.99 6.56 10.42
CA LYS A 81 -4.58 6.48 10.80
C LYS A 81 -4.03 5.07 10.55
N GLU A 82 -4.72 4.05 11.02
CA GLU A 82 -4.31 2.65 10.83
C GLU A 82 -4.15 2.30 9.34
N LEU A 83 -5.12 2.68 8.50
CA LEU A 83 -5.05 2.44 7.05
C LEU A 83 -3.92 3.23 6.37
N ALA A 84 -3.66 4.46 6.81
CA ALA A 84 -2.53 5.25 6.31
C ALA A 84 -1.18 4.62 6.70
N ASP A 85 -1.03 4.19 7.96
CA ASP A 85 0.17 3.53 8.47
C ASP A 85 0.43 2.21 7.69
N ILE A 86 -0.62 1.42 7.43
CA ILE A 86 -0.56 0.19 6.61
C ILE A 86 -0.10 0.50 5.17
N SER A 87 -0.59 1.59 4.57
CA SER A 87 -0.21 1.99 3.21
C SER A 87 1.28 2.30 3.10
N LEU A 88 1.82 3.03 4.08
CA LEU A 88 3.25 3.34 4.16
C LEU A 88 4.11 2.10 4.37
N GLU A 89 3.71 1.20 5.28
CA GLU A 89 4.42 -0.06 5.52
C GLU A 89 4.47 -0.93 4.26
N LEU A 90 3.36 -1.00 3.52
CA LEU A 90 3.30 -1.76 2.28
C LEU A 90 4.16 -1.14 1.16
N GLN A 91 4.23 0.18 1.11
CA GLN A 91 5.11 0.89 0.17
C GLN A 91 6.58 0.65 0.50
N ASP A 92 6.96 0.71 1.77
CA ASP A 92 8.32 0.42 2.25
C ASP A 92 8.78 -1.00 1.86
N VAL A 93 7.90 -1.99 2.06
CA VAL A 93 8.13 -3.38 1.62
C VAL A 93 8.39 -3.48 0.12
N LEU A 94 7.66 -2.71 -0.70
CA LEU A 94 7.83 -2.69 -2.15
C LEU A 94 9.10 -1.96 -2.61
N GLU A 95 9.52 -0.93 -1.89
CA GLU A 95 10.72 -0.12 -2.19
C GLU A 95 12.01 -0.81 -1.71
N HIS A 96 11.91 -1.64 -0.68
CA HIS A 96 13.03 -2.36 -0.07
C HIS A 96 12.83 -3.89 -0.09
N PRO A 97 12.74 -4.53 -1.29
CA PRO A 97 12.72 -5.98 -1.40
C PRO A 97 13.99 -6.57 -0.74
N PRO A 98 13.95 -7.77 -0.12
CA PRO A 98 15.11 -8.32 0.56
C PRO A 98 16.18 -8.58 -0.50
N TYR A 99 17.44 -8.30 -0.17
CA TYR A 99 18.56 -8.61 -1.05
C TYR A 99 18.55 -10.12 -1.39
N GLY A 100 18.08 -10.45 -2.60
CA GLY A 100 17.79 -11.81 -3.02
C GLY A 100 16.69 -11.90 -4.08
N SER A 101 15.76 -10.95 -4.14
CA SER A 101 14.72 -10.85 -5.19
C SER A 101 15.21 -10.11 -6.45
N ILE A 102 16.51 -10.22 -6.76
CA ILE A 102 16.99 -9.85 -8.10
C ILE A 102 16.31 -10.82 -9.04
N MET A 103 15.51 -10.28 -9.96
CA MET A 103 14.98 -11.02 -11.11
C MET A 103 16.04 -12.00 -11.57
N VAL A 104 15.78 -13.31 -11.43
CA VAL A 104 16.50 -14.30 -12.23
C VAL A 104 16.34 -13.79 -13.65
N GLU A 105 17.42 -13.26 -14.24
CA GLU A 105 17.53 -12.97 -15.65
C GLU A 105 16.92 -14.19 -16.34
N LYS A 106 15.73 -14.03 -16.94
CA LYS A 106 15.12 -15.07 -17.76
C LYS A 106 16.18 -15.46 -18.77
N ASP A 107 16.72 -16.66 -18.58
CA ASP A 107 17.51 -17.44 -19.51
C ASP A 107 18.32 -16.61 -20.52
N LYS A 108 19.58 -16.34 -20.19
CA LYS A 108 20.65 -16.40 -21.20
C LYS A 108 20.78 -17.85 -21.71
N LYS A 109 19.80 -18.32 -22.48
CA LYS A 109 20.00 -19.31 -23.54
C LYS A 109 20.30 -18.46 -24.77
N ASP A 110 21.55 -18.30 -25.18
CA ASP A 110 22.29 -19.36 -25.83
C ASP A 110 23.76 -19.43 -25.38
N PHE A 111 24.02 -20.33 -24.44
CA PHE A 111 25.31 -20.99 -24.32
C PHE A 111 25.43 -21.99 -25.49
N ARG A 112 25.67 -21.52 -26.73
CA ARG A 112 26.23 -22.39 -27.77
C ARG A 112 27.70 -22.60 -27.45
N SER A 113 27.93 -23.53 -26.52
CA SER A 113 29.22 -24.20 -26.35
C SER A 113 29.71 -24.71 -27.71
N SER A 114 30.85 -24.16 -28.09
CA SER A 114 32.06 -24.92 -28.38
C SER A 114 31.94 -26.16 -29.25
N GLY A 115 32.68 -26.11 -30.35
CA GLY A 115 33.60 -27.21 -30.66
C GLY A 115 33.07 -28.27 -31.60
N GLN A 116 33.07 -27.96 -32.90
CA GLN A 116 33.23 -29.01 -33.89
C GLN A 116 34.73 -29.27 -34.08
N VAL A 117 35.18 -30.38 -33.49
CA VAL A 117 36.53 -30.93 -33.65
C VAL A 117 36.65 -31.61 -35.01
N LYS A 118 37.81 -31.39 -35.64
CA LYS A 118 38.37 -31.95 -36.89
C LYS A 118 37.88 -33.35 -37.33
N LYS A 119 37.76 -33.52 -38.64
CA LYS A 119 38.54 -34.48 -39.44
C LYS A 119 38.87 -33.89 -40.80
#